data_AF-A0A8R7R956-F1
#
_entry.id   AF-A0A8R7R956-F1
#
_cell.length_a   1.000
_cell.length_b   1.000
_cell.length_c   1.000
_cell.angle_alpha   90.00
_cell.angle_beta   90.00
_cell.angle_gamma   90.00
#
_symmetry.space_group_name_H-M   'P 1'
#
loop_
_entity.id
_entity.type
_entity.pdbx_description
1 polymer ?
#
loop_
_entity_poly.entity_id
_entity_poly.type
_entity_poly.pdbx_seq_one_letter_code
_entity_poly.pdbx_strand_id
1 'polypeptide(L)'
;MFHIVGITNDSAPLSDPNGSRSMSKSISAIELAEIGIELTPGKTTKFMDMGMKKGFLSGEIFLAPLLLDDVRSCWLVNMVAYEVCAGMATCAGNETNTSKTVVCSYLSFLAMLMDREEDVHELRSKRLVQGELTNKETLDFFKMLVKHISGGALYVHIMEEVESYKLNRWMWIKVHQFIYKNFKTIVTVLSIIGVLVGIFKTLLSLKEH
;
A
#
# COMPACT_ATOMS: atom_id res chain seq x y z
N MET A 1 -48.34 19.21 -18.97
CA MET A 1 -49.13 19.59 -17.78
C MET A 1 -48.31 19.24 -16.57
N PHE A 2 -47.83 20.23 -15.81
CA PHE A 2 -47.00 20.01 -14.62
C PHE A 2 -47.89 20.03 -13.39
N HIS A 3 -47.69 19.09 -12.46
CA HIS A 3 -48.16 19.22 -11.08
C HIS A 3 -46.96 19.10 -10.15
N ILE A 4 -46.58 20.23 -9.56
CA ILE A 4 -45.70 20.29 -8.41
C ILE A 4 -46.59 20.18 -7.17
N VAL A 5 -46.28 19.24 -6.28
CA VAL A 5 -46.75 19.24 -4.89
C VAL A 5 -45.53 18.91 -4.02
N GLY A 6 -45.22 19.78 -3.06
CA GLY A 6 -44.16 19.56 -2.08
C GLY A 6 -44.50 20.19 -0.73
N ILE A 7 -44.65 19.35 0.30
CA ILE A 7 -44.79 19.60 1.75
C ILE A 7 -44.39 18.27 2.43
N THR A 8 -43.52 18.14 3.44
CA THR A 8 -42.49 19.02 4.05
C THR A 8 -41.38 18.12 4.65
N ASN A 9 -40.26 18.70 5.10
CA ASN A 9 -39.23 17.97 5.86
C ASN A 9 -39.73 17.59 7.27
N ASP A 10 -39.45 16.37 7.73
CA ASP A 10 -38.84 16.19 9.05
C ASP A 10 -38.06 14.86 9.19
N SER A 11 -37.25 14.76 10.24
CA SER A 11 -36.07 13.89 10.34
C SER A 11 -36.28 12.36 10.44
N ALA A 12 -35.54 11.61 9.62
CA ALA A 12 -34.90 10.34 10.00
C ALA A 12 -33.77 9.98 9.01
N PRO A 13 -32.50 9.77 9.43
CA PRO A 13 -31.51 9.14 8.57
C PRO A 13 -31.87 7.65 8.42
N LEU A 14 -32.40 7.27 7.25
CA LEU A 14 -32.54 5.87 6.88
C LEU A 14 -31.15 5.21 6.88
N SER A 15 -30.95 4.27 7.81
CA SER A 15 -29.77 3.43 7.86
C SER A 15 -29.66 2.61 6.58
N ASP A 16 -28.61 2.85 5.79
CA ASP A 16 -28.31 2.10 4.56
C ASP A 16 -28.15 0.61 4.92
N PRO A 17 -29.02 -0.29 4.41
CA PRO A 17 -28.93 -1.72 4.70
C PRO A 17 -27.77 -2.39 3.97
N ASN A 18 -27.12 -1.70 3.02
CA ASN A 18 -25.96 -2.22 2.33
C ASN A 18 -24.70 -1.83 3.09
N GLY A 19 -24.26 -2.74 3.97
CA GLY A 19 -23.02 -2.66 4.75
C GLY A 19 -21.74 -2.74 3.90
N SER A 20 -21.63 -1.91 2.87
CA SER A 20 -20.37 -1.53 2.25
C SER A 20 -19.56 -0.77 3.29
N ARG A 21 -18.89 -1.54 4.17
CA ARG A 21 -17.79 -1.08 5.02
C ARG A 21 -16.84 -0.33 4.10
N SER A 22 -16.88 1.01 4.18
CA SER A 22 -16.11 1.88 3.32
C SER A 22 -14.63 1.55 3.52
N MET A 23 -14.07 0.74 2.61
CA MET A 23 -12.68 0.33 2.68
C MET A 23 -11.87 1.59 2.45
N SER A 24 -11.33 2.06 3.56
CA SER A 24 -10.81 3.41 3.70
C SER A 24 -9.67 3.62 2.72
N LYS A 25 -9.87 4.55 1.78
CA LYS A 25 -8.86 5.22 0.95
C LYS A 25 -7.62 4.36 0.64
N SER A 26 -7.57 3.80 -0.57
CA SER A 26 -6.43 3.07 -1.15
C SER A 26 -5.08 3.61 -0.67
N ILE A 27 -4.28 2.75 -0.06
CA ILE A 27 -3.03 3.15 0.60
C ILE A 27 -1.87 2.89 -0.36
N SER A 28 -1.32 3.95 -0.95
CA SER A 28 -0.25 3.81 -1.94
C SER A 28 1.09 3.38 -1.32
N ALA A 29 2.05 2.97 -2.15
CA ALA A 29 3.40 2.62 -1.72
C ALA A 29 4.07 3.75 -0.92
N ILE A 30 3.93 4.99 -1.38
CA ILE A 30 4.46 6.18 -0.71
C ILE A 30 3.68 6.47 0.59
N GLU A 31 2.36 6.31 0.62
CA GLU A 31 1.58 6.48 1.85
C GLU A 31 1.94 5.45 2.94
N LEU A 32 2.31 4.21 2.58
CA LEU A 32 2.85 3.23 3.52
C LEU A 32 4.20 3.67 4.12
N ALA A 33 5.11 4.15 3.27
CA ALA A 33 6.40 4.67 3.72
C ALA A 33 6.24 5.87 4.67
N GLU A 34 5.32 6.80 4.38
CA GLU A 34 5.02 7.93 5.27
C GLU A 34 4.62 7.51 6.69
N ILE A 35 3.87 6.40 6.84
CA ILE A 35 3.40 5.89 8.13
C ILE A 35 4.35 4.87 8.79
N GLY A 36 5.56 4.71 8.24
CA GLY A 36 6.59 3.83 8.80
C GLY A 36 6.35 2.34 8.55
N ILE A 37 5.64 2.00 7.47
CA ILE A 37 5.58 0.64 6.94
C ILE A 37 6.51 0.56 5.73
N GLU A 38 7.59 -0.21 5.84
CA GLU A 38 8.51 -0.45 4.73
C GLU A 38 8.00 -1.58 3.82
N LEU A 39 8.15 -1.39 2.51
CA LEU A 39 7.89 -2.39 1.48
C LEU A 39 9.20 -3.10 1.08
N THR A 40 9.21 -4.42 1.15
CA THR A 40 10.41 -5.25 0.90
C THR A 40 10.16 -6.42 -0.04
N PRO A 41 11.16 -6.87 -0.81
CA PRO A 41 11.04 -8.07 -1.63
C PRO A 41 10.96 -9.34 -0.77
N GLY A 42 10.00 -10.20 -1.11
CA GLY A 42 9.86 -11.56 -0.56
C GLY A 42 11.04 -12.45 -0.92
N LYS A 43 11.11 -13.63 -0.28
CA LYS A 43 12.23 -14.58 -0.47
C LYS A 43 12.11 -15.38 -1.76
N THR A 44 10.92 -15.43 -2.34
CA THR A 44 10.57 -16.24 -3.49
C THR A 44 9.73 -15.43 -4.49
N THR A 45 9.62 -15.93 -5.72
CA THR A 45 8.75 -15.38 -6.76
C THR A 45 7.34 -16.00 -6.74
N LYS A 46 6.93 -16.64 -5.64
CA LYS A 46 5.61 -17.26 -5.51
C LYS A 46 4.62 -16.24 -4.97
N PHE A 47 3.49 -16.02 -5.64
CA PHE A 47 2.49 -15.00 -5.22
C PHE A 47 1.93 -15.16 -3.79
N MET A 48 2.05 -16.35 -3.19
CA MET A 48 1.70 -16.61 -1.78
C MET A 48 2.72 -16.02 -0.78
N ASP A 49 3.93 -15.70 -1.21
CA ASP A 49 5.00 -15.10 -0.39
C ASP A 49 4.78 -13.59 -0.24
N MET A 50 3.66 -13.23 0.38
CA MET A 50 3.34 -11.88 0.81
C MET A 50 2.69 -11.86 2.19
N GLY A 51 2.93 -10.81 2.97
CA GLY A 51 2.41 -10.66 4.33
C GLY A 51 3.00 -9.45 5.05
N MET A 52 2.52 -9.18 6.27
CA MET A 52 3.06 -8.14 7.13
C MET A 52 3.88 -8.73 8.29
N LYS A 53 4.88 -7.99 8.76
CA LYS A 53 5.58 -8.18 10.03
C LYS A 53 5.53 -6.88 10.81
N LYS A 54 5.40 -6.97 12.12
CA LYS A 54 5.30 -5.81 13.03
C LYS A 54 6.60 -5.73 13.85
N GLY A 55 7.53 -4.88 13.42
CA GLY A 55 8.72 -4.53 14.19
C GLY A 55 8.37 -3.64 15.39
N PHE A 56 9.33 -3.28 16.25
CA PHE A 56 9.02 -2.51 17.48
C PHE A 56 8.44 -1.11 17.19
N LEU A 57 9.02 -0.37 16.24
CA LEU A 57 8.59 0.99 15.87
C LEU A 57 8.01 1.08 14.45
N SER A 58 8.48 0.25 13.52
CA SER A 58 8.02 0.19 12.12
C SER A 58 7.16 -1.05 11.84
N GLY A 59 6.47 -1.04 10.70
CA GLY A 59 5.97 -2.23 10.03
C GLY A 59 6.86 -2.60 8.84
N GLU A 60 6.81 -3.86 8.44
CA GLU A 60 7.41 -4.36 7.19
C GLU A 60 6.32 -5.13 6.45
N ILE A 61 6.07 -4.82 5.19
CA ILE A 61 5.28 -5.67 4.30
C ILE A 61 6.25 -6.25 3.27
N PHE A 62 6.23 -7.57 3.13
CA PHE A 62 6.99 -8.27 2.11
C PHE A 62 6.03 -8.76 1.01
N LEU A 63 6.49 -8.73 -0.24
CA LEU A 63 5.77 -9.32 -1.37
C LEU A 63 6.76 -9.97 -2.34
N ALA A 64 6.39 -11.10 -2.93
CA ALA A 64 7.13 -11.71 -4.04
C ALA A 64 7.48 -10.66 -5.13
N PRO A 65 8.74 -10.55 -5.58
CA PRO A 65 9.10 -9.63 -6.65
C PRO A 65 8.46 -10.01 -7.99
N LEU A 66 7.95 -9.01 -8.72
CA LEU A 66 7.37 -9.17 -10.05
C LEU A 66 8.29 -8.64 -11.14
N LEU A 67 8.47 -9.43 -12.20
CA LEU A 67 9.11 -9.01 -13.44
C LEU A 67 8.04 -8.91 -14.53
N LEU A 68 7.92 -7.74 -15.18
CA LEU A 68 6.95 -7.45 -16.22
C LEU A 68 7.61 -7.17 -17.57
N ASP A 69 7.18 -7.95 -18.55
CA ASP A 69 7.36 -7.74 -19.99
C ASP A 69 6.04 -8.16 -20.66
N ASP A 70 5.93 -8.04 -21.98
CA ASP A 70 4.70 -8.38 -22.71
C ASP A 70 4.25 -9.84 -22.46
N VAL A 71 5.20 -10.78 -22.45
CA VAL A 71 4.92 -12.22 -22.29
C VAL A 71 4.43 -12.50 -20.87
N ARG A 72 5.11 -11.96 -19.86
CA ARG A 72 4.76 -12.11 -18.44
C ARG A 72 3.44 -11.41 -18.12
N SER A 73 3.16 -10.28 -18.76
CA SER A 73 1.86 -9.59 -18.66
C SER A 73 0.73 -10.47 -19.19
N CYS A 74 0.90 -11.10 -20.36
CA CYS A 74 -0.06 -12.09 -20.88
C CYS A 74 -0.21 -13.30 -19.93
N TRP A 75 0.89 -13.80 -19.34
CA TRP A 75 0.82 -14.91 -18.37
C TRP A 75 0.02 -14.55 -17.12
N LEU A 76 0.20 -13.35 -16.57
CA LEU A 76 -0.59 -12.88 -15.42
C LEU A 76 -2.08 -12.80 -15.73
N VAL A 77 -2.45 -12.26 -16.90
CA VAL A 77 -3.86 -12.21 -17.35
C VAL A 77 -4.44 -13.63 -17.47
N ASN A 78 -3.67 -14.58 -18.02
CA ASN A 78 -4.10 -15.97 -18.13
C ASN A 78 -4.23 -16.67 -16.76
N MET A 79 -3.32 -16.41 -15.81
CA MET A 79 -3.43 -16.93 -14.44
C MET A 79 -4.63 -16.35 -13.69
N VAL A 80 -4.90 -15.05 -13.87
CA VAL A 80 -6.10 -14.38 -13.34
C VAL A 80 -7.36 -14.99 -13.93
N ALA A 81 -7.44 -15.15 -15.26
CA ALA A 81 -8.59 -15.76 -15.91
C ALA A 81 -8.81 -17.20 -15.40
N TYR A 82 -7.73 -17.96 -15.21
CA TYR A 82 -7.80 -19.29 -14.62
C TYR A 82 -8.32 -19.27 -13.17
N GLU A 83 -7.80 -18.42 -12.28
CA GLU A 83 -8.30 -18.30 -10.90
C GLU A 83 -9.79 -17.88 -10.86
N VAL A 84 -10.21 -16.93 -11.69
CA VAL A 84 -11.60 -16.48 -11.77
C VAL A 84 -12.53 -17.60 -12.27
N CYS A 85 -12.16 -18.30 -13.35
CA CYS A 85 -12.95 -19.41 -13.88
C CYS A 85 -12.99 -20.62 -12.92
N ALA A 86 -11.85 -20.99 -12.32
CA ALA A 86 -11.78 -22.07 -11.34
C ALA A 86 -12.51 -21.73 -10.03
N GLY A 87 -12.43 -20.47 -9.58
CA GLY A 87 -13.21 -19.95 -8.46
C GLY A 87 -14.70 -20.15 -8.69
N MET A 88 -15.21 -19.67 -9.82
CA MET A 88 -16.62 -19.81 -10.20
C MET A 88 -17.08 -21.28 -10.30
N ALA A 89 -16.22 -22.19 -10.77
CA ALA A 89 -16.52 -23.62 -10.82
C ALA A 89 -16.55 -24.30 -9.43
N THR A 90 -15.86 -23.73 -8.42
CA THR A 90 -15.70 -24.36 -7.10
C THR A 90 -16.59 -23.81 -6.00
N CYS A 91 -17.49 -22.87 -6.31
CA CYS A 91 -18.60 -22.45 -5.43
C CYS A 91 -19.55 -23.61 -5.03
N ALA A 92 -19.33 -24.82 -5.54
CA ALA A 92 -20.03 -26.06 -5.19
C ALA A 92 -19.27 -26.97 -4.20
N GLY A 93 -18.09 -26.57 -3.67
CA GLY A 93 -17.24 -27.44 -2.86
C GLY A 93 -16.54 -26.76 -1.68
N ASN A 94 -16.48 -27.46 -0.54
CA ASN A 94 -16.02 -26.99 0.78
C ASN A 94 -14.48 -26.86 0.93
N GLU A 95 -13.80 -26.30 -0.06
CA GLU A 95 -12.35 -26.02 0.01
C GLU A 95 -12.07 -24.58 0.47
N THR A 96 -10.95 -24.40 1.17
CA THR A 96 -10.54 -23.09 1.69
C THR A 96 -10.20 -22.11 0.56
N ASN A 97 -10.99 -21.04 0.43
CA ASN A 97 -10.92 -20.05 -0.66
C ASN A 97 -9.53 -19.37 -0.84
N THR A 98 -8.67 -19.42 0.18
CA THR A 98 -7.33 -18.83 0.20
C THR A 98 -6.44 -19.36 -0.93
N SER A 99 -6.48 -20.66 -1.25
CA SER A 99 -5.57 -21.26 -2.23
C SER A 99 -5.96 -21.00 -3.69
N LYS A 100 -7.17 -20.49 -3.94
CA LYS A 100 -7.76 -20.30 -5.30
C LYS A 100 -7.73 -18.87 -5.80
N THR A 101 -7.35 -17.95 -4.93
CA THR A 101 -7.41 -16.50 -5.16
C THR A 101 -6.07 -15.84 -4.81
N VAL A 102 -4.97 -16.59 -4.93
CA VAL A 102 -3.63 -16.15 -4.51
C VAL A 102 -3.09 -15.12 -5.50
N VAL A 103 -3.23 -15.37 -6.80
CA VAL A 103 -2.80 -14.46 -7.86
C VAL A 103 -3.66 -13.20 -7.84
N CYS A 104 -4.99 -13.33 -7.73
CA CYS A 104 -5.91 -12.21 -7.58
C CYS A 104 -5.66 -11.40 -6.30
N SER A 105 -5.39 -12.04 -5.16
CA SER A 105 -5.00 -11.34 -3.91
C SER A 105 -3.72 -10.53 -4.10
N TYR A 106 -2.68 -11.17 -4.65
CA TYR A 106 -1.38 -10.54 -4.86
C TYR A 106 -1.47 -9.34 -5.80
N LEU A 107 -2.15 -9.49 -6.93
CA LEU A 107 -2.29 -8.41 -7.93
C LEU A 107 -3.21 -7.29 -7.44
N SER A 108 -4.28 -7.60 -6.71
CA SER A 108 -5.13 -6.58 -6.07
C SER A 108 -4.33 -5.78 -5.03
N PHE A 109 -3.50 -6.46 -4.23
CA PHE A 109 -2.65 -5.78 -3.26
C PHE A 109 -1.59 -4.90 -3.94
N LEU A 110 -0.87 -5.45 -4.92
CA LEU A 110 0.17 -4.72 -5.65
C LEU A 110 -0.38 -3.52 -6.43
N ALA A 111 -1.59 -3.63 -6.99
CA ALA A 111 -2.26 -2.51 -7.65
C ALA A 111 -2.78 -1.45 -6.67
N MET A 112 -3.23 -1.83 -5.46
CA MET A 112 -3.59 -0.87 -4.42
C MET A 112 -2.39 0.00 -4.00
N LEU A 113 -1.17 -0.56 -4.06
CA LEU A 113 0.06 0.20 -3.84
C LEU A 113 0.36 1.21 -4.98
N MET A 114 -0.28 1.11 -6.14
CA MET A 114 -0.02 1.90 -7.35
C MET A 114 -1.17 2.87 -7.69
N ASP A 115 -1.29 3.98 -6.97
CA ASP A 115 -2.23 5.04 -7.36
C ASP A 115 -1.68 5.83 -8.57
N ARG A 116 -0.36 6.07 -8.60
CA ARG A 116 0.33 6.98 -9.54
C ARG A 116 1.64 6.41 -10.07
N GLU A 117 2.24 7.07 -11.06
CA GLU A 117 3.53 6.64 -11.63
C GLU A 117 4.69 6.75 -10.63
N GLU A 118 4.59 7.67 -9.67
CA GLU A 118 5.54 7.84 -8.58
C GLU A 118 5.52 6.62 -7.62
N ASP A 119 4.36 6.02 -7.38
CA ASP A 119 4.26 4.80 -6.59
C ASP A 119 4.88 3.60 -7.31
N VAL A 120 4.69 3.50 -8.64
CA VAL A 120 5.37 2.48 -9.47
C VAL A 120 6.89 2.68 -9.43
N HIS A 121 7.35 3.92 -9.46
CA HIS A 121 8.76 4.25 -9.29
C HIS A 121 9.28 3.83 -7.91
N GLU A 122 8.52 4.04 -6.83
CA GLU A 122 8.93 3.60 -5.48
C GLU A 122 8.96 2.07 -5.36
N LEU A 123 7.98 1.35 -5.93
CA LEU A 123 8.02 -0.11 -5.99
C LEU A 123 9.21 -0.64 -6.81
N ARG A 124 9.64 0.10 -7.83
CA ARG A 124 10.88 -0.17 -8.59
C ARG A 124 12.14 0.12 -7.77
N SER A 125 12.17 1.20 -6.98
CA SER A 125 13.26 1.52 -6.05
C SER A 125 13.47 0.39 -5.03
N LYS A 126 12.36 -0.19 -4.53
CA LYS A 126 12.32 -1.36 -3.63
C LYS A 126 12.50 -2.72 -4.32
N ARG A 127 12.73 -2.76 -5.64
CA ARG A 127 12.87 -3.98 -6.48
C ARG A 127 11.65 -4.91 -6.48
N LEU A 128 10.50 -4.44 -6.00
CA LEU A 128 9.25 -5.19 -5.94
C LEU A 128 8.59 -5.37 -7.30
N VAL A 129 8.72 -4.37 -8.17
CA VAL A 129 8.33 -4.45 -9.57
C VAL A 129 9.52 -4.06 -10.42
N GLN A 130 9.82 -4.86 -11.43
CA GLN A 130 10.90 -4.68 -12.39
C GLN A 130 10.35 -5.02 -13.77
N GLY A 131 11.02 -4.60 -14.85
CA GLY A 131 10.51 -4.88 -16.19
C GLY A 131 10.97 -3.93 -17.27
N GLU A 132 10.56 -4.24 -18.50
CA GLU A 132 10.81 -3.41 -19.69
C GLU A 132 9.74 -2.32 -19.87
N LEU A 133 8.52 -2.55 -19.35
CA LEU A 133 7.44 -1.57 -19.37
C LEU A 133 7.86 -0.27 -18.66
N THR A 134 7.40 0.87 -19.15
CA THR A 134 7.49 2.15 -18.43
C THR A 134 6.66 2.15 -17.13
N ASN A 135 6.86 3.16 -16.28
CA ASN A 135 6.05 3.32 -15.06
C ASN A 135 4.57 3.48 -15.41
N LYS A 136 4.28 4.28 -16.44
CA LYS A 136 2.93 4.47 -16.99
C LYS A 136 2.30 3.19 -17.51
N GLU A 137 2.98 2.45 -18.39
CA GLU A 137 2.43 1.21 -18.96
C GLU A 137 2.18 0.15 -17.87
N THR A 138 3.05 0.08 -16.86
CA THR A 138 2.84 -0.76 -15.68
C THR A 138 1.58 -0.33 -14.91
N LEU A 139 1.42 0.97 -14.64
CA LEU A 139 0.27 1.52 -13.94
C LEU A 139 -1.05 1.26 -14.70
N ASP A 140 -1.05 1.49 -16.02
CA ASP A 140 -2.20 1.30 -16.89
C ASP A 140 -2.57 -0.19 -17.01
N PHE A 141 -1.58 -1.10 -17.07
CA PHE A 141 -1.79 -2.55 -17.01
C PHE A 141 -2.49 -2.96 -15.71
N PHE A 142 -2.00 -2.53 -14.54
CA PHE A 142 -2.65 -2.85 -13.26
C PHE A 142 -4.03 -2.22 -13.12
N LYS A 143 -4.22 -0.96 -13.55
CA LYS A 143 -5.52 -0.27 -13.54
C LYS A 143 -6.55 -0.90 -14.49
N MET A 144 -6.11 -1.56 -15.55
CA MET A 144 -6.96 -2.41 -16.37
C MET A 144 -7.28 -3.73 -15.63
N LEU A 145 -6.27 -4.41 -15.12
CA LEU A 145 -6.39 -5.74 -14.51
C LEU A 145 -7.32 -5.77 -13.28
N VAL A 146 -7.22 -4.79 -12.39
CA VAL A 146 -8.07 -4.72 -11.17
C VAL A 146 -9.56 -4.54 -11.43
N LYS A 147 -9.96 -4.09 -12.62
CA LYS A 147 -11.38 -4.00 -12.99
C LYS A 147 -12.03 -5.39 -13.15
N HIS A 148 -11.22 -6.44 -13.26
CA HIS A 148 -11.63 -7.80 -13.56
C HIS A 148 -11.34 -8.80 -12.43
N ILE A 149 -10.78 -8.34 -11.30
CA ILE A 149 -10.46 -9.19 -10.14
C ILE A 149 -10.97 -8.57 -8.84
N SER A 150 -11.33 -9.43 -7.89
CA SER A 150 -11.52 -9.07 -6.49
C SER A 150 -10.33 -9.55 -5.66
N GLY A 151 -9.99 -8.82 -4.60
CA GLY A 151 -8.99 -9.26 -3.64
C GLY A 151 -9.49 -10.49 -2.88
N GLY A 152 -8.64 -11.53 -2.79
CA GLY A 152 -8.92 -12.74 -2.03
C GLY A 152 -8.49 -12.65 -0.56
N ALA A 153 -8.54 -13.78 0.13
CA ALA A 153 -8.31 -13.85 1.58
C ALA A 153 -6.94 -13.30 2.03
N LEU A 154 -5.87 -13.48 1.24
CA LEU A 154 -4.54 -12.99 1.62
C LEU A 154 -4.42 -11.46 1.49
N TYR A 155 -5.13 -10.84 0.54
CA TYR A 155 -5.26 -9.38 0.46
C TYR A 155 -6.01 -8.82 1.67
N VAL A 156 -7.17 -9.41 2.00
CA VAL A 156 -7.99 -8.98 3.15
C VAL A 156 -7.18 -9.07 4.45
N HIS A 157 -6.47 -10.18 4.66
CA HIS A 157 -5.64 -10.37 5.84
C HIS A 157 -4.57 -9.27 6.01
N ILE A 158 -3.82 -8.95 4.95
CA ILE A 158 -2.80 -7.88 4.99
C ILE A 158 -3.46 -6.52 5.28
N MET A 159 -4.65 -6.26 4.75
CA MET A 159 -5.40 -5.03 5.04
C MET A 159 -5.85 -4.94 6.50
N GLU A 160 -6.33 -6.04 7.10
CA GLU A 160 -6.64 -6.10 8.54
C GLU A 160 -5.37 -5.88 9.39
N GLU A 161 -4.22 -6.41 8.97
CA GLU A 161 -2.94 -6.16 9.65
C GLU A 161 -2.49 -4.70 9.58
N VAL A 162 -2.70 -4.04 8.44
CA VAL A 162 -2.41 -2.60 8.23
C VAL A 162 -3.38 -1.71 9.00
N GLU A 163 -4.69 -2.02 9.01
CA GLU A 163 -5.67 -1.32 9.85
C GLU A 163 -5.30 -1.45 11.35
N SER A 164 -4.99 -2.68 11.79
CA SER A 164 -4.52 -2.97 13.15
C SER A 164 -3.25 -2.18 13.51
N TYR A 165 -2.28 -2.08 12.59
CA TYR A 165 -1.08 -1.27 12.76
C TYR A 165 -1.42 0.22 12.92
N LYS A 166 -2.28 0.77 12.04
CA LYS A 166 -2.69 2.17 12.06
C LYS A 166 -3.36 2.56 13.38
N LEU A 167 -4.27 1.71 13.89
CA LEU A 167 -4.94 1.93 15.17
C LEU A 167 -3.97 1.87 16.36
N ASN A 168 -3.14 0.82 16.42
CA ASN A 168 -2.22 0.60 17.54
C ASN A 168 -1.05 1.61 17.59
N ARG A 169 -0.73 2.30 16.49
CA ARG A 169 0.45 3.19 16.39
C ARG A 169 0.16 4.62 15.94
N TRP A 170 -1.10 5.07 15.99
CA TRP A 170 -1.50 6.40 15.51
C TRP A 170 -0.60 7.57 15.98
N MET A 171 -0.17 7.57 17.25
CA MET A 171 0.76 8.59 17.77
C MET A 171 2.14 8.52 17.12
N TRP A 172 2.73 7.31 17.02
CA TRP A 172 4.01 7.09 16.33
C TRP A 172 3.94 7.40 14.84
N ILE A 173 2.81 7.11 14.19
CA ILE A 173 2.57 7.44 12.78
C ILE A 173 2.62 8.95 12.55
N LYS A 174 2.02 9.77 13.44
CA LYS A 174 2.14 11.24 13.35
C LYS A 174 3.58 11.72 13.48
N VAL A 175 4.34 11.16 14.42
CA VAL A 175 5.77 11.49 14.61
C VAL A 175 6.59 11.09 13.38
N HIS A 176 6.39 9.87 12.87
CA HIS A 176 7.08 9.35 11.69
C HIS A 176 6.76 10.20 10.45
N GLN A 177 5.48 10.49 10.19
CA GLN A 177 5.05 11.29 9.05
C GLN A 177 5.60 12.73 9.12
N PHE A 178 5.69 13.32 10.32
CA PHE A 178 6.35 14.61 10.51
C PHE A 178 7.84 14.55 10.18
N ILE A 179 8.57 13.54 10.69
CA ILE A 179 10.00 13.34 10.39
C ILE A 179 10.22 13.09 8.91
N TYR A 180 9.45 12.20 8.28
CA TYR A 180 9.53 11.84 6.87
C TYR A 180 9.38 13.08 5.97
N LYS A 181 8.33 13.89 6.19
CA LYS A 181 8.06 15.11 5.40
C LYS A 181 9.07 16.23 5.63
N ASN A 182 9.64 16.32 6.83
CA ASN A 182 10.55 17.41 7.21
C ASN A 182 12.03 16.98 7.26
N PHE A 183 12.38 15.77 6.81
CA PHE A 183 13.72 15.20 7.00
C PHE A 183 14.85 16.12 6.51
N LYS A 184 14.70 16.70 5.30
CA LYS A 184 15.66 17.66 4.74
C LYS A 184 15.82 18.91 5.62
N THR A 185 14.73 19.43 6.17
CA THR A 185 14.72 20.56 7.09
C THR A 185 15.41 20.21 8.41
N ILE A 186 15.12 19.03 8.98
CA ILE A 186 15.74 18.51 10.21
C ILE A 186 17.26 18.38 10.03
N VAL A 187 17.72 17.75 8.95
CA VAL A 187 19.15 17.62 8.62
C VAL A 187 19.82 19.00 8.46
N THR A 188 19.13 19.96 7.83
CA THR A 188 19.65 21.33 7.66
C THR A 188 19.82 22.04 9.01
N VAL A 189 18.81 21.98 9.88
CA VAL A 189 18.84 22.59 11.22
C VAL A 189 19.91 21.94 12.10
N LEU A 190 20.02 20.61 12.10
CA LEU A 190 21.05 19.89 12.85
C LEU A 190 22.47 20.24 12.38
N SER A 191 22.68 20.43 11.07
CA SER A 191 23.96 20.88 10.53
C SER A 191 24.36 22.26 11.07
N ILE A 192 23.43 23.23 11.09
CA ILE A 192 23.66 24.57 11.64
C ILE A 192 24.02 24.50 13.14
N ILE A 193 23.27 23.70 13.92
CA ILE A 193 23.55 23.50 15.35
C ILE A 193 24.94 22.89 15.56
N GLY A 194 25.32 21.89 14.75
CA GLY A 194 26.65 21.27 14.80
C GLY A 194 27.80 22.26 14.60
N VAL A 195 27.66 23.18 13.63
CA VAL A 195 28.63 24.26 13.39
C VAL A 195 28.73 25.20 14.60
N LEU A 196 27.59 25.63 15.17
CA LEU A 196 27.58 26.50 16.35
C LEU A 196 28.25 25.84 17.57
N VAL A 197 27.95 24.57 17.84
CA VAL A 197 28.58 23.81 18.94
C VAL A 197 30.10 23.69 18.73
N GLY A 198 30.54 23.47 17.48
CA GLY A 198 31.96 23.47 17.12
C GLY A 198 32.65 24.79 17.47
N ILE A 199 32.06 25.92 17.07
CA ILE A 199 32.58 27.26 17.37
C ILE A 199 32.66 27.50 18.88
N PHE A 200 31.58 27.22 19.62
CA PHE A 200 31.58 27.36 21.09
C PHE A 200 32.67 26.52 21.76
N LYS A 201 32.88 25.27 21.31
CA LYS A 201 33.95 24.41 21.83
C LYS A 201 35.33 24.99 21.54
N THR A 202 35.58 25.53 20.35
CA THR A 202 36.87 26.19 20.03
C THR A 202 37.10 27.44 20.87
N LEU A 203 36.07 28.26 21.12
CA LEU A 203 36.18 29.46 21.95
C LEU A 203 36.45 29.14 23.42
N LEU A 204 35.82 28.09 23.96
CA LEU A 204 36.10 27.63 25.33
C LEU A 204 37.53 27.08 25.46
N SER A 205 37.97 26.26 24.51
CA SER A 205 39.35 25.74 24.49
C SER A 205 40.42 26.82 24.38
N LEU A 206 40.09 27.99 23.82
CA LEU A 206 41.01 29.13 23.71
C LEU A 206 41.10 29.96 25.01
N LYS A 207 40.20 29.72 25.98
CA LYS A 207 40.10 30.43 27.26
C LYS A 207 40.76 29.67 28.43
N GLU A 208 41.05 28.38 28.25
CA GLU A 208 41.71 27.52 29.24
C GLU A 208 43.26 27.53 29.12
N HIS A 209 43.80 28.40 28.25
CA HIS A 209 45.23 28.67 28.04
C HIS A 209 45.57 30.13 28.36
#